data_AF-A0A1I6WAA0-F1
#
_entry.id   AF-A0A1I6WAA0-F1
#
_cell.length_a   1.000
_cell.length_b   1.000
_cell.length_c   1.000
_cell.angle_alpha   90.00
_cell.angle_beta   90.00
_cell.angle_gamma   90.00
#
_symmetry.space_group_name_H-M   'P 1'
#
loop_
_entity.id
_entity.type
_entity.pdbx_description
1 polymer ?
#
loop_
_entity_poly.entity_id
_entity_poly.type
_entity_poly.pdbx_seq_one_letter_code
_entity_poly.pdbx_strand_id
1 'polypeptide(L)'
;MVNTLRVIPLIILCLSHSVYAADTGTTAKEIKASQYTKCASSALTTGLIKTAFNQQSDRESQILTYGGLGMALYAGWYSSPEYALSSYKEHQHKLQQDSLKYIRNGSRNEIYNFTVSYLVPKNEKCFPLFKELEVAVVKNKSSFDNFKQSEQAKKLIDGVMQSAQEMVIGKTPIK
;
A
#
# COMPACT_ATOMS: atom_id res chain seq x y z
N MET A 1 31.43 13.72 41.42
CA MET A 1 31.94 13.09 40.18
C MET A 1 31.40 11.68 40.11
N VAL A 2 30.27 11.46 39.43
CA VAL A 2 29.61 10.16 39.36
C VAL A 2 29.00 9.96 37.97
N ASN A 3 29.37 8.84 37.35
CA ASN A 3 28.65 8.07 36.32
C ASN A 3 28.35 8.65 34.93
N THR A 4 29.35 9.19 34.22
CA THR A 4 29.26 9.33 32.76
C THR A 4 29.89 8.19 31.95
N LEU A 5 30.53 7.21 32.61
CA LEU A 5 31.31 6.17 31.91
C LEU A 5 30.63 4.79 31.78
N ARG A 6 29.36 4.63 32.16
CA ARG A 6 28.67 3.30 32.13
C ARG A 6 27.50 3.17 31.15
N VAL A 7 27.14 4.21 30.41
CA VAL A 7 25.93 4.18 29.55
C VAL A 7 26.21 3.79 28.09
N ILE A 8 27.48 3.86 27.67
CA ILE A 8 27.86 3.63 26.26
C ILE A 8 27.94 2.13 25.85
N PRO A 9 28.26 1.13 26.71
CA PRO A 9 28.37 -0.26 26.25
C PRO A 9 27.03 -0.98 26.03
N LEU A 10 25.94 -0.55 26.67
CA LEU A 10 24.64 -1.24 26.57
C LEU A 10 23.92 -0.96 25.24
N ILE A 11 24.18 0.19 24.60
CA ILE A 11 23.54 0.55 23.33
C ILE A 11 24.13 -0.29 22.17
N ILE A 12 25.40 -0.70 22.26
CA ILE A 12 26.06 -1.50 21.22
C ILE A 12 25.65 -2.98 21.31
N LEU A 13 25.31 -3.49 22.50
CA LEU A 13 24.92 -4.89 22.69
C LEU A 13 23.43 -5.19 22.39
N CYS A 14 22.56 -4.18 22.42
CA CYS A 14 21.17 -4.33 21.96
C CYS A 14 21.03 -4.39 20.43
N LEU A 15 22.09 -4.04 19.67
CA LEU A 15 22.07 -4.05 18.21
C LEU A 15 22.59 -5.36 17.58
N SER A 16 23.05 -6.33 18.39
CA SER A 16 23.72 -7.54 17.89
C SER A 16 22.91 -8.84 18.01
N HIS A 17 21.70 -8.83 18.56
CA HIS A 17 20.97 -10.07 18.88
C HIS A 17 19.54 -10.21 18.32
N SER A 18 19.15 -9.39 17.34
CA SER A 18 17.97 -9.70 16.51
C SER A 18 18.40 -9.97 15.08
N VAL A 19 18.87 -11.20 14.90
CA VAL A 19 18.96 -11.92 13.63
C VAL A 19 17.58 -11.93 12.98
N TYR A 20 17.43 -11.24 11.85
CA TYR A 20 16.93 -11.80 10.60
C TYR A 20 17.42 -10.89 9.47
N ALA A 21 18.07 -11.49 8.47
CA ALA A 21 18.58 -10.80 7.30
C ALA A 21 17.48 -9.95 6.65
N ALA A 22 17.58 -8.62 6.78
CA ALA A 22 16.78 -7.69 6.00
C ALA A 22 17.75 -6.96 5.06
N ASP A 23 17.52 -7.14 3.76
CA ASP A 23 18.16 -6.45 2.64
C ASP A 23 18.53 -5.00 3.00
N THR A 24 19.82 -4.76 3.26
CA THR A 24 20.34 -3.44 3.57
C THR A 24 20.57 -2.69 2.27
N GLY A 25 19.50 -2.12 1.73
CA GLY A 25 19.54 -1.34 0.50
C GLY A 25 18.40 -0.34 0.29
N THR A 26 17.51 -0.13 1.27
CA THR A 26 16.34 0.74 1.07
C THR A 26 16.76 2.20 0.93
N THR A 27 16.78 2.69 -0.30
CA THR A 27 17.06 4.08 -0.63
C THR A 27 15.95 5.00 -0.08
N ALA A 28 16.24 6.28 0.16
CA ALA A 28 15.22 7.26 0.57
C ALA A 28 14.02 7.30 -0.41
N LYS A 29 14.27 6.97 -1.69
CA LYS A 29 13.23 6.84 -2.70
C LYS A 29 12.28 5.67 -2.43
N GLU A 30 12.83 4.51 -2.09
CA GLU A 30 12.08 3.30 -1.76
C GLU A 30 11.27 3.44 -0.48
N ILE A 31 11.82 4.09 0.56
CA ILE A 31 11.07 4.38 1.80
C ILE A 31 9.80 5.17 1.48
N LYS A 32 9.93 6.23 0.68
CA LYS A 32 8.80 7.07 0.30
C LYS A 32 7.85 6.35 -0.66
N ALA A 33 8.37 5.58 -1.62
CA ALA A 33 7.56 4.72 -2.48
C ALA A 33 6.75 3.71 -1.66
N SER A 34 7.33 3.14 -0.60
CA SER A 34 6.63 2.23 0.34
C SER A 34 5.48 2.91 1.09
N GLN A 35 5.60 4.21 1.39
CA GLN A 35 4.48 4.98 1.95
C GLN A 35 3.34 5.11 0.93
N TYR A 36 3.66 5.39 -0.33
CA TYR A 36 2.68 5.46 -1.41
C TYR A 36 2.02 4.10 -1.68
N THR A 37 2.77 3.00 -1.73
CA THR A 37 2.21 1.66 -1.95
C THR A 37 1.35 1.18 -0.78
N LYS A 38 1.69 1.56 0.46
CA LYS A 38 0.85 1.31 1.64
C LYS A 38 -0.49 2.03 1.56
N CYS A 39 -0.48 3.29 1.12
CA CYS A 39 -1.70 4.06 0.91
C CYS A 39 -2.50 3.56 -0.29
N ALA A 40 -1.80 3.16 -1.36
CA ALA A 40 -2.39 2.53 -2.52
C ALA A 40 -3.15 1.26 -2.16
N SER A 41 -2.55 0.36 -1.37
CA SER A 41 -3.18 -0.89 -0.96
C SER A 41 -4.43 -0.65 -0.12
N SER A 42 -4.36 0.26 0.85
CA SER A 42 -5.52 0.62 1.68
C SER A 42 -6.66 1.22 0.84
N ALA A 43 -6.36 2.26 0.04
CA ALA A 43 -7.37 2.97 -0.74
C ALA A 43 -8.01 2.06 -1.80
N LEU A 44 -7.20 1.32 -2.56
CA LEU A 44 -7.69 0.42 -3.60
C LEU A 44 -8.55 -0.70 -3.02
N THR A 45 -8.09 -1.37 -1.94
CA THR A 45 -8.90 -2.39 -1.26
C THR A 45 -10.22 -1.81 -0.76
N THR A 46 -10.21 -0.59 -0.19
CA THR A 46 -11.45 0.07 0.28
C THR A 46 -12.42 0.31 -0.88
N GLY A 47 -11.93 0.87 -1.99
CA GLY A 47 -12.75 1.15 -3.17
C GLY A 47 -13.35 -0.11 -3.77
N LEU A 48 -12.57 -1.20 -3.85
CA LEU A 48 -13.05 -2.49 -4.35
C LEU A 48 -14.07 -3.14 -3.42
N ILE A 49 -13.87 -3.12 -2.10
CA ILE A 49 -14.85 -3.64 -1.14
C ILE A 49 -16.14 -2.82 -1.20
N LYS A 50 -16.06 -1.50 -1.20
CA LYS A 50 -17.25 -0.65 -1.34
C LYS A 50 -18.02 -0.99 -2.62
N THR A 51 -17.31 -1.13 -3.74
CA THR A 51 -17.91 -1.49 -5.03
C THR A 51 -18.56 -2.88 -5.01
N ALA A 52 -17.89 -3.89 -4.43
CA ALA A 52 -18.38 -5.26 -4.40
C ALA A 52 -19.59 -5.45 -3.48
N PHE A 53 -19.65 -4.73 -2.34
CA PHE A 53 -20.65 -4.99 -1.29
C PHE A 53 -21.82 -3.99 -1.25
N ASN A 54 -21.64 -2.74 -1.73
CA ASN A 54 -22.73 -1.75 -1.82
C ASN A 54 -23.59 -1.85 -3.10
N GLN A 55 -23.34 -2.82 -4.00
CA GLN A 55 -24.10 -3.02 -5.25
C GLN A 55 -24.16 -1.81 -6.21
N GLN A 56 -23.53 -0.68 -5.88
CA GLN A 56 -23.28 0.45 -6.76
C GLN A 56 -21.85 0.97 -6.55
N SER A 57 -21.16 1.22 -7.65
CA SER A 57 -19.91 1.98 -7.68
C SER A 57 -20.26 3.45 -7.41
N ASP A 58 -20.27 3.84 -6.13
CA ASP A 58 -20.47 5.23 -5.75
C ASP A 58 -19.23 6.07 -6.10
N ARG A 59 -19.41 7.39 -6.15
CA ARG A 59 -18.32 8.33 -6.50
C ARG A 59 -17.10 8.16 -5.59
N GLU A 60 -17.32 7.79 -4.33
CA GLU A 60 -16.26 7.61 -3.35
C GLU A 60 -15.44 6.34 -3.64
N SER A 61 -16.10 5.23 -3.98
CA SER A 61 -15.43 3.98 -4.33
C SER A 61 -14.57 4.12 -5.57
N GLN A 62 -15.01 4.90 -6.56
CA GLN A 62 -14.22 5.24 -7.75
C GLN A 62 -13.01 6.10 -7.39
N ILE A 63 -13.19 7.14 -6.59
CA ILE A 63 -12.09 8.00 -6.13
C ILE A 63 -11.03 7.18 -5.39
N LEU A 64 -11.45 6.28 -4.52
CA LEU A 64 -10.54 5.41 -3.76
C LEU A 64 -9.80 4.41 -4.68
N THR A 65 -10.51 3.82 -5.64
CA THR A 65 -9.93 2.88 -6.61
C THR A 65 -8.89 3.58 -7.49
N TYR A 66 -9.28 4.66 -8.17
CA TYR A 66 -8.39 5.40 -9.07
C TYR A 66 -7.27 6.12 -8.31
N GLY A 67 -7.56 6.65 -7.12
CA GLY A 67 -6.57 7.23 -6.24
C GLY A 67 -5.52 6.21 -5.81
N GLY A 68 -5.94 5.01 -5.42
CA GLY A 68 -5.03 3.92 -5.07
C GLY A 68 -4.14 3.50 -6.23
N LEU A 69 -4.70 3.37 -7.44
CA LEU A 69 -3.94 3.08 -8.66
C LEU A 69 -2.94 4.19 -9.00
N GLY A 70 -3.36 5.45 -8.87
CA GLY A 70 -2.49 6.61 -9.08
C GLY A 70 -1.30 6.64 -8.12
N MET A 71 -1.52 6.29 -6.84
CA MET A 71 -0.45 6.17 -5.85
C MET A 71 0.53 5.03 -6.18
N ALA A 72 0.03 3.87 -6.61
CA ALA A 72 0.87 2.75 -7.00
C ALA A 72 1.73 3.09 -8.22
N LEU A 73 1.14 3.71 -9.25
CA LEU A 73 1.86 4.20 -10.42
C LEU A 73 2.94 5.21 -10.06
N TYR A 74 2.62 6.17 -9.19
CA TYR A 74 3.59 7.16 -8.76
C TYR A 74 4.73 6.54 -7.94
N ALA A 75 4.44 5.57 -7.08
CA ALA A 75 5.49 4.80 -6.41
C ALA A 75 6.43 4.13 -7.42
N GLY A 76 5.88 3.52 -8.47
CA GLY A 76 6.64 2.88 -9.55
C GLY A 76 7.52 3.86 -10.33
N TRP A 77 7.00 5.05 -10.63
CA TRP A 77 7.77 6.13 -11.27
C TRP A 77 8.87 6.68 -10.35
N TYR A 78 8.57 6.81 -9.05
CA TYR A 78 9.44 7.46 -8.08
C TYR A 78 10.62 6.57 -7.64
N SER A 79 10.41 5.25 -7.55
CA SER A 79 11.46 4.25 -7.34
C SER A 79 11.65 3.35 -8.55
N SER A 80 10.96 2.21 -8.60
CA SER A 80 10.89 1.30 -9.73
C SER A 80 9.56 0.52 -9.73
N PRO A 81 9.06 0.10 -10.91
CA PRO A 81 7.87 -0.75 -11.01
C PRO A 81 7.95 -2.02 -10.17
N GLU A 82 9.12 -2.67 -10.17
CA GLU A 82 9.35 -3.93 -9.47
C GLU A 82 9.29 -3.74 -7.95
N TYR A 83 9.94 -2.69 -7.44
CA TYR A 83 9.90 -2.36 -6.02
C TYR A 83 8.48 -1.99 -5.60
N ALA A 84 7.81 -1.13 -6.37
CA ALA A 84 6.45 -0.68 -6.05
C ALA A 84 5.47 -1.85 -6.00
N LEU A 85 5.56 -2.79 -6.95
CA LEU A 85 4.73 -3.98 -6.95
C LEU A 85 5.02 -4.90 -5.76
N SER A 86 6.31 -5.13 -5.45
CA SER A 86 6.72 -5.96 -4.31
C SER A 86 6.22 -5.37 -2.98
N SER A 87 6.49 -4.09 -2.77
CA SER A 87 6.05 -3.35 -1.58
C SER A 87 4.52 -3.31 -1.46
N TYR A 88 3.82 -3.09 -2.57
CA TYR A 88 2.36 -3.14 -2.60
C TYR A 88 1.82 -4.52 -2.17
N LYS A 89 2.39 -5.60 -2.70
CA LYS A 89 2.01 -6.98 -2.35
C LYS A 89 2.26 -7.27 -0.87
N GLU A 90 3.36 -6.79 -0.30
CA GLU A 90 3.65 -6.92 1.12
C GLU A 90 2.57 -6.24 1.99
N HIS A 91 2.21 -4.99 1.64
CA HIS A 91 1.15 -4.27 2.36
C HIS A 91 -0.22 -4.91 2.14
N GLN A 92 -0.52 -5.41 0.95
CA GLN A 92 -1.74 -6.17 0.67
C GLN A 92 -1.82 -7.44 1.50
N HIS A 93 -0.72 -8.20 1.62
CA HIS A 93 -0.65 -9.38 2.45
C HIS A 93 -0.89 -9.05 3.93
N LYS A 94 -0.31 -7.97 4.44
CA LYS A 94 -0.57 -7.48 5.81
C LYS A 94 -2.04 -7.11 6.02
N LEU A 95 -2.63 -6.35 5.08
CA LEU A 95 -4.06 -6.04 5.12
C LEU A 95 -4.90 -7.32 5.09
N GLN A 96 -4.53 -8.30 4.27
CA GLN A 96 -5.19 -9.61 4.20
C GLN A 96 -5.09 -10.34 5.54
N GLN A 97 -3.92 -10.44 6.16
CA GLN A 97 -3.75 -11.08 7.47
C GLN A 97 -4.63 -10.45 8.55
N ASP A 98 -4.67 -9.12 8.61
CA ASP A 98 -5.50 -8.36 9.55
C ASP A 98 -7.01 -8.49 9.26
N SER A 99 -7.38 -8.92 8.05
CA SER A 99 -8.76 -8.92 7.56
C SER A 99 -9.31 -10.30 7.19
N LEU A 100 -8.51 -11.36 7.26
CA LEU A 100 -8.85 -12.73 6.83
C LEU A 100 -10.12 -13.25 7.51
N LYS A 101 -10.38 -12.85 8.76
CA LYS A 101 -11.61 -13.19 9.49
C LYS A 101 -12.86 -12.58 8.83
N TYR A 102 -12.74 -11.39 8.25
CA TYR A 102 -13.86 -10.59 7.76
C TYR A 102 -14.12 -10.79 6.26
N ILE A 103 -13.09 -10.94 5.43
CA ILE A 103 -13.27 -10.89 3.96
C ILE A 103 -13.62 -12.25 3.36
N ARG A 104 -13.02 -13.36 3.83
CA ARG A 104 -13.24 -14.68 3.21
C ARG A 104 -14.50 -15.39 3.66
N ASN A 105 -14.91 -15.21 4.92
CA ASN A 105 -16.03 -15.91 5.54
C ASN A 105 -16.97 -14.97 6.33
N GLY A 106 -16.72 -13.66 6.30
CA GLY A 106 -17.50 -12.72 7.10
C GLY A 106 -18.85 -12.40 6.46
N SER A 107 -19.83 -12.18 7.31
CA SER A 107 -21.12 -11.58 6.95
C SER A 107 -20.93 -10.18 6.33
N ARG A 108 -21.95 -9.67 5.61
CA ARG A 108 -21.95 -8.28 5.12
C ARG A 108 -21.63 -7.26 6.21
N ASN A 109 -22.10 -7.50 7.44
CA ASN A 109 -21.85 -6.63 8.59
C ASN A 109 -20.38 -6.65 9.04
N GLU A 110 -19.74 -7.82 9.00
CA GLU A 110 -18.31 -7.97 9.30
C GLU A 110 -17.42 -7.27 8.28
N ILE A 111 -17.78 -7.36 7.01
CA ILE A 111 -17.08 -6.67 5.91
C ILE A 111 -17.28 -5.15 6.01
N TYR A 112 -18.49 -4.70 6.36
CA TYR A 112 -18.77 -3.29 6.63
C TYR A 112 -17.94 -2.77 7.80
N ASN A 113 -17.91 -3.48 8.93
CA ASN A 113 -17.13 -3.10 10.12
C ASN A 113 -15.63 -3.08 9.84
N PHE A 114 -15.11 -4.03 9.06
CA PHE A 114 -13.73 -3.97 8.61
C PHE A 114 -13.46 -2.73 7.76
N THR A 115 -14.35 -2.41 6.83
CA THR A 115 -14.19 -1.24 5.96
C THR A 115 -14.20 0.07 6.75
N VAL A 116 -15.21 0.27 7.61
CA VAL A 116 -15.39 1.51 8.36
C VAL A 116 -14.42 1.65 9.53
N SER A 117 -14.19 0.58 10.30
CA SER A 117 -13.39 0.67 11.52
C SER A 117 -11.88 0.55 11.27
N TYR A 118 -11.47 -0.02 10.13
CA TYR A 118 -10.05 -0.31 9.86
C TYR A 118 -9.53 0.38 8.60
N LEU A 119 -10.24 0.32 7.47
CA LEU A 119 -9.74 0.89 6.22
C LEU A 119 -9.96 2.41 6.09
N VAL A 120 -11.13 2.92 6.49
CA VAL A 120 -11.42 4.37 6.43
C VAL A 120 -10.39 5.20 7.23
N PRO A 121 -10.06 4.88 8.50
CA PRO A 121 -9.05 5.64 9.26
C PRO A 121 -7.65 5.56 8.65
N LYS A 122 -7.32 4.47 7.94
CA LYS A 122 -6.05 4.36 7.22
C LYS A 122 -6.02 5.28 6.00
N ASN A 123 -7.13 5.39 5.27
CA ASN A 123 -7.23 6.29 4.13
C ASN A 123 -7.18 7.76 4.54
N GLU A 124 -7.77 8.13 5.68
CA GLU A 124 -7.67 9.50 6.23
C GLU A 124 -6.20 9.89 6.48
N LYS A 125 -5.40 8.98 7.03
CA LYS A 125 -3.95 9.18 7.24
C LYS A 125 -3.16 9.28 5.93
N CYS A 126 -3.73 8.82 4.82
CA CYS A 126 -3.12 8.91 3.49
C CYS A 126 -3.46 10.21 2.75
N PHE A 127 -4.40 11.02 3.25
CA PHE A 127 -4.80 12.27 2.61
C PHE A 127 -3.65 13.26 2.36
N PRO A 128 -2.67 13.45 3.27
CA PRO A 128 -1.50 14.28 2.98
C PRO A 128 -0.67 13.77 1.78
N LEU A 129 -0.54 12.45 1.63
CA LEU A 129 0.17 11.83 0.51
C LEU A 129 -0.59 11.99 -0.81
N PHE A 130 -1.93 11.99 -0.78
CA PHE A 130 -2.75 12.31 -1.96
C PHE A 130 -2.50 13.75 -2.45
N LYS A 131 -2.44 14.72 -1.53
CA LYS A 131 -2.13 16.11 -1.88
C LYS A 131 -0.71 16.26 -2.42
N GLU A 132 0.25 15.58 -1.80
CA GLU A 132 1.64 15.59 -2.25
C GLU A 132 1.76 15.01 -3.68
N LEU A 133 1.10 13.88 -3.94
CA LEU A 133 1.02 13.25 -5.25
C LEU A 133 0.52 14.22 -6.32
N GLU A 134 -0.60 14.90 -6.07
CA GLU A 134 -1.20 15.84 -7.01
C GLU A 134 -0.20 16.94 -7.43
N VAL A 135 0.47 17.55 -6.45
CA VAL A 135 1.49 18.58 -6.70
C VAL A 135 2.69 18.01 -7.45
N ALA A 136 3.15 16.81 -7.07
CA ALA A 136 4.33 16.20 -7.65
C ALA A 136 4.13 15.77 -9.11
N VAL A 137 2.95 15.22 -9.43
CA VAL A 137 2.56 14.85 -10.80
C VAL A 137 2.45 16.09 -11.69
N VAL A 138 1.87 17.19 -11.18
CA VAL A 138 1.80 18.45 -11.94
C VAL A 138 3.20 19.00 -12.24
N LYS A 139 4.10 18.98 -11.25
CA LYS A 139 5.49 19.47 -11.43
C LYS A 139 6.30 18.64 -12.43
N ASN A 140 6.05 17.33 -12.49
CA ASN A 140 6.82 16.39 -13.32
C ASN A 140 5.99 15.83 -14.49
N LYS A 141 4.98 16.58 -14.94
CA LYS A 141 3.92 16.09 -15.83
C LYS A 141 4.45 15.32 -17.04
N SER A 142 5.39 15.88 -17.79
CA SER A 142 5.89 15.23 -19.01
C SER A 142 6.61 13.90 -18.72
N SER A 143 7.48 13.85 -17.70
CA SER A 143 8.19 12.61 -17.34
C SER A 143 7.24 11.54 -16.81
N PHE A 144 6.29 11.95 -15.95
CA PHE A 144 5.28 11.04 -15.41
C PHE A 144 4.32 10.55 -16.50
N ASP A 145 3.92 11.41 -17.43
CA ASP A 145 3.05 11.06 -18.56
C ASP A 145 3.72 10.06 -19.51
N ASN A 146 5.04 10.16 -19.72
CA ASN A 146 5.78 9.17 -20.48
C ASN A 146 5.84 7.82 -19.75
N PHE A 147 6.10 7.84 -18.43
CA PHE A 147 6.14 6.62 -17.64
C PHE A 147 4.80 5.90 -17.59
N LYS A 148 3.69 6.61 -17.33
CA LYS A 148 2.35 5.99 -17.18
C LYS A 148 1.86 5.31 -18.47
N GLN A 149 2.42 5.67 -19.62
CA GLN A 149 2.12 5.06 -20.92
C GLN A 149 3.04 3.87 -21.25
N SER A 150 4.09 3.65 -20.46
CA SER A 150 5.06 2.58 -20.68
C SER A 150 4.49 1.19 -20.39
N GLU A 151 5.07 0.17 -21.02
CA GLU A 151 4.74 -1.25 -20.74
C GLU A 151 5.03 -1.65 -19.29
N GLN A 152 6.03 -1.01 -18.66
CA GLN A 152 6.35 -1.24 -17.26
C GLN A 152 5.24 -0.75 -16.34
N ALA A 153 4.66 0.41 -16.62
CA ALA A 153 3.53 0.96 -15.87
C ALA A 153 2.27 0.08 -16.01
N LYS A 154 2.01 -0.45 -17.21
CA LYS A 154 0.91 -1.40 -17.44
C LYS A 154 1.09 -2.67 -16.60
N LYS A 155 2.26 -3.30 -16.66
CA LYS A 155 2.59 -4.50 -15.86
C LYS A 155 2.45 -4.25 -14.35
N LEU A 156 2.88 -3.09 -13.88
CA LEU A 156 2.70 -2.68 -12.49
C LEU A 156 1.22 -2.63 -12.11
N ILE A 157 0.40 -1.94 -12.91
CA ILE A 157 -1.04 -1.80 -12.63
C ILE A 157 -1.77 -3.13 -12.72
N ASP A 158 -1.46 -3.96 -13.70
CA ASP A 158 -2.04 -5.30 -13.82
C ASP A 158 -1.71 -6.14 -12.58
N GLY A 159 -0.46 -6.12 -12.12
CA GLY A 159 -0.04 -6.83 -10.90
C GLY A 159 -0.70 -6.28 -9.63
N VAL A 160 -0.87 -4.96 -9.53
CA VAL A 160 -1.55 -4.29 -8.41
C VAL A 160 -3.04 -4.67 -8.38
N MET A 161 -3.72 -4.61 -9.53
CA MET A 161 -5.13 -4.96 -9.68
C MET A 161 -5.37 -6.43 -9.39
N GLN A 162 -4.55 -7.33 -9.94
CA GLN A 162 -4.63 -8.76 -9.65
C GLN A 162 -4.50 -9.03 -8.15
N SER A 163 -3.49 -8.45 -7.49
CA SER A 163 -3.25 -8.67 -6.06
C SER A 163 -4.41 -8.14 -5.20
N ALA A 164 -5.04 -7.02 -5.60
CA ALA A 164 -6.20 -6.45 -4.91
C ALA A 164 -7.46 -7.32 -5.10
N GLN A 165 -7.70 -7.80 -6.31
CA GLN A 165 -8.84 -8.67 -6.62
C GLN A 165 -8.74 -10.02 -5.90
N GLU A 166 -7.55 -10.62 -5.84
CA GLU A 166 -7.31 -11.87 -5.10
C GLU A 166 -7.64 -11.72 -3.61
N MET A 167 -7.44 -10.53 -3.04
CA MET A 167 -7.84 -10.23 -1.66
C MET A 167 -9.37 -10.16 -1.50
N VAL A 168 -10.07 -9.44 -2.40
CA VAL A 168 -11.51 -9.15 -2.27
C VAL A 168 -12.38 -10.36 -2.64
N ILE A 169 -12.05 -11.05 -3.71
CA ILE A 169 -12.84 -12.19 -4.22
C ILE A 169 -12.49 -13.48 -3.46
N GLY A 170 -11.27 -13.54 -2.89
CA GLY A 170 -10.67 -14.80 -2.45
C GLY A 170 -10.37 -15.68 -3.65
N LYS A 171 -9.24 -16.39 -3.69
CA LYS A 171 -9.08 -17.42 -4.73
C LYS A 171 -10.14 -18.50 -4.51
N THR A 172 -11.11 -18.60 -5.41
CA THR A 172 -11.52 -19.92 -5.89
C THR A 172 -10.29 -20.47 -6.61
N PRO A 173 -9.75 -21.64 -6.24
CA PRO A 173 -8.76 -22.28 -7.07
C PRO A 173 -9.38 -22.44 -8.47
N ILE A 174 -8.69 -21.95 -9.49
CA ILE A 174 -8.96 -22.42 -10.85
C ILE A 174 -8.72 -23.93 -10.78
N LYS A 175 -9.79 -24.70 -10.96
CA LYS A 175 -9.77 -26.16 -11.00
C LYS A 175 -8.88 -26.65 -12.14
#